data_AF-A0A258JCA8-F1
#
_entry.id   AF-A0A258JCA8-F1
#
_cell.length_a   1.000
_cell.length_b   1.000
_cell.length_c   1.000
_cell.angle_alpha   90.00
_cell.angle_beta   90.00
_cell.angle_gamma   90.00
#
_symmetry.space_group_name_H-M   'P 1'
#
loop_
_entity.id
_entity.type
_entity.pdbx_description
1 polymer ?
#
loop_
_entity_poly.entity_id
_entity_poly.type
_entity_poly.pdbx_seq_one_letter_code
_entity_poly.pdbx_strand_id
1 'polypeptide(L)' 'MTEKPDNTDGIVLTEAQKRARRSRSIAIALSLLALVVLFYVMTLVKGPIVLLRPI' A
#
# COMPACT_ATOMS: atom_id res chain seq x y z
N MET A 1 -12.11 41.88 15.45
CA MET A 1 -11.20 40.80 14.98
C MET A 1 -11.78 39.47 15.44
N THR A 2 -12.26 38.62 14.52
CA THR A 2 -12.73 37.27 14.83
C THR A 2 -11.53 36.34 15.02
N GLU A 3 -11.19 36.07 16.28
CA GLU A 3 -10.27 35.00 16.65
C GLU A 3 -10.99 33.66 16.39
N LYS A 4 -10.56 32.96 15.33
CA LYS A 4 -10.94 31.57 15.10
C LYS A 4 -9.98 30.77 15.97
N PRO A 5 -10.44 30.00 16.97
CA PRO A 5 -9.53 29.20 17.75
C PRO A 5 -8.95 28.16 16.79
N ASP A 6 -7.66 28.30 16.51
CA ASP A 6 -6.87 27.24 15.93
C ASP A 6 -6.87 26.13 17.00
N ASN A 7 -7.76 25.16 16.81
CA ASN A 7 -7.75 23.91 17.56
C ASN A 7 -7.08 22.87 16.66
N THR A 8 -5.86 23.17 16.24
CA THR A 8 -5.03 22.22 15.47
C THR A 8 -4.36 21.19 16.37
N ASP A 9 -4.63 21.23 17.68
CA ASP A 9 -4.32 20.17 18.63
C ASP A 9 -5.32 19.00 18.50
N GLY A 10 -5.32 18.39 17.31
CA GLY A 10 -6.02 17.13 17.08
C GLY A 10 -5.43 16.03 17.95
N ILE A 11 -6.26 15.08 18.39
CA ILE A 11 -5.85 13.96 19.25
C ILE A 11 -4.59 13.29 18.70
N VAL A 12 -3.45 13.54 19.34
CA VAL A 12 -2.17 12.94 18.98
C VAL A 12 -2.24 11.47 19.35
N LEU A 13 -2.14 10.61 18.34
CA LEU A 13 -2.16 9.17 18.55
C LEU A 13 -1.03 8.78 19.51
N THR A 14 -1.39 8.00 20.54
CA THR A 14 -0.39 7.42 21.44
C THR A 14 0.54 6.51 20.63
N GLU A 15 1.77 6.31 21.09
CA GLU A 15 2.76 5.47 20.40
C GLU A 15 2.22 4.05 20.11
N ALA A 16 1.36 3.52 21.01
CA ALA A 16 0.66 2.26 20.81
C ALA A 16 -0.31 2.28 19.61
N GLN A 17 -1.08 3.37 19.44
CA GLN A 17 -2.01 3.53 18.31
C GLN A 17 -1.27 3.70 16.99
N LYS A 18 -0.17 4.46 16.97
CA LYS A 18 0.70 4.60 15.78
C LYS A 18 1.27 3.26 15.35
N ARG A 19 1.75 2.45 16.30
CA ARG A 19 2.32 1.11 16.04
C ARG A 19 1.28 0.16 15.44
N ALA A 20 0.06 0.15 15.95
CA ALA A 20 -1.04 -0.65 15.39
C ALA A 20 -1.44 -0.21 13.97
N ARG A 21 -1.32 1.07 13.65
CA ARG A 21 -1.57 1.59 12.29
C ARG A 21 -0.47 1.18 11.32
N ARG A 22 0.79 1.23 11.77
CA ARG A 22 1.96 0.82 10.98
C ARG A 22 1.93 -0.67 10.65
N SER A 23 1.55 -1.53 11.60
CA SER A 23 1.46 -2.98 11.34
C SER A 23 0.44 -3.32 10.25
N ARG A 24 -0.75 -2.69 10.27
CA ARG A 24 -1.77 -2.87 9.23
C ARG A 24 -1.25 -2.45 7.85
N SER A 25 -0.58 -1.29 7.79
CA SER A 25 -0.02 -0.77 6.55
C SER A 25 1.07 -1.71 5.98
N ILE A 26 1.91 -2.28 6.86
CA ILE A 26 2.94 -3.25 6.47
C ILE A 26 2.30 -4.54 5.95
N ALA A 27 1.25 -5.05 6.60
CA ALA A 27 0.56 -6.26 6.15
C ALA A 27 0.02 -6.09 4.72
N ILE A 28 -0.65 -4.95 4.44
CA ILE A 28 -1.16 -4.64 3.10
C ILE A 28 -0.01 -4.56 2.09
N ALA A 29 1.09 -3.87 2.42
CA ALA A 29 2.24 -3.75 1.53
C ALA A 29 2.84 -5.12 1.19
N LEU A 30 2.99 -6.00 2.18
CA LEU A 30 3.49 -7.36 1.99
C LEU A 30 2.54 -8.19 1.11
N SER A 31 1.24 -8.10 1.34
CA SER A 31 0.24 -8.81 0.52
C SER A 31 0.26 -8.34 -0.94
N LEU A 32 0.31 -7.03 -1.18
CA LEU A 32 0.37 -6.48 -2.53
C LEU A 32 1.66 -6.89 -3.25
N LEU A 33 2.80 -6.84 -2.56
CA LEU A 33 4.08 -7.26 -3.12
C LEU A 33 4.07 -8.74 -3.50
N ALA A 34 3.56 -9.61 -2.61
CA ALA A 34 3.44 -11.04 -2.88
C ALA A 34 2.56 -11.31 -4.11
N LEU A 35 1.44 -10.60 -4.24
CA LEU A 35 0.56 -10.70 -5.39
C LEU A 35 1.28 -10.31 -6.70
N VAL A 36 2.00 -9.19 -6.72
CA VAL A 36 2.76 -8.72 -7.88
C VAL A 36 3.85 -9.73 -8.27
N VAL A 37 4.61 -10.24 -7.29
CA VAL A 37 5.64 -11.25 -7.54
C VAL A 37 5.05 -12.52 -8.13
N LEU A 38 3.90 -12.98 -7.64
CA LEU A 38 3.20 -14.14 -8.20
C LEU A 38 2.85 -13.92 -9.69
N PHE A 39 2.27 -12.78 -10.03
CA PHE A 39 1.97 -12.45 -11.43
C PHE A 39 3.23 -12.36 -12.29
N TYR A 40 4.29 -11.73 -11.78
CA TYR A 40 5.56 -11.60 -12.48
C TYR A 40 6.19 -12.96 -12.78
N VAL A 41 6.20 -13.88 -11.80
CA VAL A 41 6.66 -15.26 -12.00
C VAL A 41 5.82 -15.96 -13.07
N MET A 42 4.49 -15.82 -13.04
CA MET A 42 3.62 -16.38 -14.07
C MET A 42 3.94 -15.83 -15.47
N THR A 43 4.26 -14.54 -15.58
CA THR A 43 4.68 -13.91 -16.84
C THR A 43 6.00 -14.49 -17.35
N LEU A 44 6.98 -14.71 -16.48
CA LEU A 44 8.26 -15.32 -16.87
C LEU A 44 8.09 -16.77 -17.32
N VAL A 45 7.27 -17.56 -16.62
CA VAL A 45 7.05 -18.98 -16.92
C VAL A 45 6.26 -19.19 -18.22
N LYS A 46 5.23 -18.38 -18.48
CA LYS A 46 4.37 -18.52 -19.68
C LYS A 46 4.81 -17.65 -20.87
N GLY A 47 5.73 -16.72 -20.67
CA GLY A 47 6.13 -15.74 -21.68
C GLY A 47 5.04 -14.68 -21.94
N PRO A 48 5.41 -13.52 -22.51
CA PRO A 48 4.44 -12.48 -22.81
C PRO A 48 3.65 -12.87 -24.07
N ILE A 49 2.37 -13.21 -23.89
CA ILE A 49 1.42 -13.57 -24.96
C ILE A 49 1.41 -12.54 -26.11
N VAL A 50 1.78 -11.29 -25.83
CA VAL A 50 1.94 -10.22 -26.81
C VAL A 50 2.92 -10.55 -27.95
N LEU A 51 3.91 -11.41 -27.73
CA LEU A 51 4.89 -11.83 -28.75
C LEU A 51 4.34 -12.90 -29.71
N LEU A 52 3.22 -13.55 -29.36
CA LEU A 52 2.52 -14.53 -30.18
C LEU A 52 1.33 -13.90 -30.91
N ARG A 53 1.45 -12.66 -31.37
CA ARG A 53 0.41 -12.03 -32.19
C ARG A 53 0.68 -12.36 -33.67
N PRO A 54 -0.12 -13.23 -34.31
CA PRO A 54 -0.08 -13.33 -35.76
C PRO A 54 -0.68 -12.05 -36.33
N ILE A 55 0.04 -11.45 -37.28
CA ILE A 55 -0.40 -10.29 -38.07
C ILE A 55 -1.36 -10.78 -39.16
#